data_AF-A0A7K4HH07-F1
#
_entry.id   AF-A0A7K4HH07-F1
#
_cell.length_a   1.000
_cell.length_b   1.000
_cell.length_c   1.000
_cell.angle_alpha   90.00
_cell.angle_beta   90.00
_cell.angle_gamma   90.00
#
_symmetry.space_group_name_H-M   'P 1'
#
loop_
_entity.id
_entity.type
_entity.pdbx_description
1 polymer ?
#
loop_
_entity_poly.entity_id
_entity_poly.type
_entity_poly.pdbx_seq_one_letter_code
_entity_poly.pdbx_strand_id
1 'polypeptide(L)'
;MDYAKCKACLSCVNVCPRNAIEVTSISQANQIVSIKIDHEKCTMCEKCLDQNGKFCPQNLFYKDDVTGVDGKETGIRYKYSEISKCQGCLKCELSCPDGAIEPIKYEA
;
A
#
# COMPACT_ATOMS: atom_id res chain seq x y z
N MET A 1 -26.56 -3.39 3.97
CA MET A 1 -25.84 -2.12 4.20
C MET A 1 -26.72 -1.00 3.70
N ASP A 2 -26.76 0.13 4.41
CA ASP A 2 -27.32 1.36 3.88
C ASP A 2 -26.27 2.00 2.96
N TYR A 3 -26.49 1.92 1.65
CA TYR A 3 -25.52 2.38 0.65
C TYR A 3 -25.34 3.90 0.65
N ALA A 4 -26.34 4.67 1.10
CA ALA A 4 -26.21 6.12 1.21
C ALA A 4 -25.24 6.55 2.33
N LYS A 5 -25.00 5.67 3.32
CA LYS A 5 -24.04 5.89 4.42
C LYS A 5 -22.74 5.11 4.25
N CYS A 6 -22.67 4.22 3.25
CA CYS A 6 -21.51 3.38 3.02
C CYS A 6 -20.34 4.23 2.51
N LYS A 7 -19.22 4.21 3.24
CA LYS A 7 -17.98 4.92 2.86
C LYS A 7 -17.00 4.06 2.05
N ALA A 8 -17.43 2.90 1.56
CA ALA A 8 -16.57 1.94 0.85
C ALA A 8 -15.26 1.58 1.60
N CYS A 9 -15.30 1.49 2.93
CA CYS A 9 -14.09 1.26 3.74
C CYS A 9 -13.62 -0.21 3.79
N LEU A 10 -14.34 -1.14 3.15
CA LEU A 10 -14.04 -2.58 3.04
C LEU A 10 -13.94 -3.37 4.37
N SER A 11 -14.13 -2.72 5.52
CA SER A 11 -14.02 -3.37 6.83
C SER A 11 -14.97 -4.56 6.99
N CYS A 12 -16.18 -4.46 6.43
CA CYS A 12 -17.19 -5.52 6.44
C CYS A 12 -16.80 -6.74 5.59
N VAL A 13 -16.09 -6.55 4.49
CA VAL A 13 -15.54 -7.64 3.66
C VAL A 13 -14.42 -8.33 4.45
N ASN A 14 -13.49 -7.56 5.00
CA ASN A 14 -12.31 -8.07 5.69
C ASN A 14 -12.62 -8.83 6.99
N VAL A 15 -13.70 -8.47 7.70
CA VAL A 15 -14.08 -9.13 8.95
C VAL A 15 -14.95 -10.37 8.72
N CYS A 16 -15.47 -10.60 7.51
CA CYS A 16 -16.40 -11.69 7.25
C CYS A 16 -15.65 -13.01 6.97
N PRO A 17 -15.62 -13.99 7.89
CA PRO A 17 -14.87 -15.23 7.70
C PRO A 17 -15.51 -16.18 6.68
N ARG A 18 -16.72 -15.87 6.21
CA ARG A 18 -17.46 -16.67 5.23
C ARG A 18 -17.46 -16.05 3.83
N ASN A 19 -16.74 -14.94 3.63
CA ASN A 19 -16.72 -14.19 2.37
C ASN A 19 -18.14 -13.90 1.81
N ALA A 20 -19.10 -13.64 2.69
CA ALA A 20 -20.51 -13.47 2.31
C ALA A 20 -20.82 -12.08 1.70
N ILE A 21 -19.83 -11.19 1.70
CA ILE A 21 -19.97 -9.80 1.26
C ILE A 21 -18.92 -9.55 0.18
N GLU A 22 -19.39 -9.18 -0.99
CA GLU A 22 -18.58 -8.81 -2.14
C GLU A 22 -18.95 -7.39 -2.57
N VAL A 23 -17.96 -6.56 -2.87
CA VAL A 23 -18.18 -5.17 -3.29
C VAL A 23 -18.00 -5.11 -4.80
N THR A 24 -19.12 -5.06 -5.53
CA THR A 24 -19.16 -5.14 -7.00
C THR A 24 -19.05 -3.78 -7.70
N SER A 25 -19.11 -2.67 -6.97
CA SER A 25 -18.96 -1.33 -7.54
C SER A 25 -18.37 -0.37 -6.52
N ILE A 26 -17.07 -0.09 -6.65
CA ILE A 26 -16.44 1.07 -6.00
C ILE A 26 -16.27 2.11 -7.10
N SER A 27 -17.11 3.14 -7.09
CA SER A 27 -17.09 4.24 -8.06
C SER A 27 -15.98 5.27 -7.77
N GLN A 28 -14.81 4.82 -7.31
CA GLN A 28 -13.61 5.66 -7.17
C GLN A 28 -12.56 5.19 -8.17
N ALA A 29 -12.64 5.73 -9.39
CA ALA A 29 -11.50 5.70 -10.30
C ALA A 29 -10.25 6.20 -9.56
N ASN A 30 -9.15 5.43 -9.63
CA ASN A 30 -7.84 5.71 -8.99
C ASN A 30 -7.69 5.36 -7.50
N GLN A 31 -8.50 4.47 -6.92
CA GLN A 31 -8.19 3.95 -5.58
C GLN A 31 -6.89 3.14 -5.62
N ILE A 32 -5.91 3.51 -4.77
CA ILE A 32 -4.72 2.69 -4.54
C ILE A 32 -5.13 1.44 -3.76
N VAL A 33 -4.93 0.27 -4.34
CA VAL A 33 -5.25 -1.03 -3.73
C VAL A 33 -4.03 -1.71 -3.13
N SER A 34 -2.83 -1.34 -3.56
CA SER A 34 -1.56 -1.80 -2.98
C SER A 34 -0.39 -0.92 -3.41
N ILE A 35 0.76 -1.10 -2.79
CA ILE A 35 2.05 -0.51 -3.19
C ILE A 35 3.02 -1.66 -3.47
N LYS A 36 3.58 -1.69 -4.67
CA LYS A 36 4.66 -2.59 -5.07
C LYS A 36 5.99 -1.87 -4.92
N ILE A 37 7.00 -2.59 -4.41
CA ILE A 37 8.37 -2.08 -4.27
C ILE A 37 9.26 -3.01 -5.11
N ASP A 38 9.93 -2.43 -6.09
CA ASP A 38 10.93 -3.10 -6.92
C ASP A 38 12.25 -3.15 -6.16
N HIS A 39 12.57 -4.33 -5.62
CA HIS A 39 13.77 -4.53 -4.81
C HIS A 39 15.06 -4.56 -5.63
N GLU A 40 15.00 -4.76 -6.94
CA GLU A 40 16.17 -4.65 -7.82
C GLU A 40 16.53 -3.19 -8.09
N LYS A 41 15.53 -2.31 -8.17
CA LYS A 41 15.73 -0.85 -8.30
C LYS A 41 15.99 -0.14 -6.98
N CYS A 42 15.56 -0.71 -5.86
CA CYS A 42 15.64 -0.06 -4.56
C CYS A 42 17.10 -0.03 -4.05
N THR A 43 17.71 1.16 -4.00
CA THR A 43 19.09 1.35 -3.49
C THR A 43 19.20 1.36 -1.96
N MET A 44 18.13 1.02 -1.23
CA MET A 44 18.06 1.10 0.23
C MET A 44 18.44 2.48 0.80
N CYS A 45 18.08 3.58 0.12
CA CYS A 45 18.35 4.94 0.60
C CYS A 45 17.54 5.38 1.84
N GLU A 46 16.60 4.54 2.29
CA GLU A 46 15.77 4.70 3.51
C GLU A 46 14.90 5.95 3.58
N LYS A 47 14.85 6.79 2.55
CA LYS A 47 14.02 8.02 2.53
C LYS A 47 12.53 7.73 2.73
N CYS A 48 12.05 6.56 2.30
CA CYS A 48 10.67 6.14 2.49
C CYS A 48 10.37 5.62 3.90
N LEU A 49 11.40 5.40 4.72
CA LEU A 49 11.30 4.96 6.11
C LEU A 49 11.37 6.12 7.11
N ASP A 50 11.46 7.37 6.65
CA ASP A 50 11.74 8.54 7.50
C ASP A 50 10.94 8.49 8.81
N GLN A 51 11.69 8.22 9.89
CA GLN A 51 11.20 7.78 11.20
C GLN A 51 10.44 8.89 11.93
N ASN A 52 10.39 10.10 11.38
CA ASN A 52 9.65 11.23 11.89
C ASN A 52 8.24 11.38 11.28
N GLY A 53 7.75 10.39 10.52
CA GLY A 53 6.41 10.41 9.92
C GLY A 53 6.25 11.39 8.75
N LYS A 54 7.34 11.96 8.23
CA LYS A 54 7.30 12.96 7.16
C LYS A 54 7.10 12.35 5.78
N PHE A 55 7.52 11.10 5.55
CA PHE A 55 7.34 10.45 4.26
C PHE A 55 5.92 9.93 4.08
N CYS A 56 5.54 8.91 4.84
CA CYS A 56 4.19 8.39 4.90
C CYS A 56 3.57 8.81 6.24
N PRO A 57 2.56 9.69 6.25
CA PRO A 57 1.90 10.12 7.49
C PRO A 57 1.30 8.97 8.30
N GLN A 58 1.07 7.83 7.65
CA GLN A 58 0.48 6.62 8.22
C GLN A 58 1.52 5.56 8.57
N ASN A 59 2.81 5.86 8.39
CA ASN A 59 3.94 4.99 8.69
C ASN A 59 3.77 3.56 8.12
N LEU A 60 3.46 3.47 6.83
CA LEU A 60 3.16 2.21 6.14
C LEU A 60 4.39 1.52 5.54
N PHE A 61 5.60 2.07 5.70
CA PHE A 61 6.84 1.50 5.19
C PHE A 61 7.73 1.05 6.35
N TYR A 62 8.34 -0.13 6.23
CA TYR A 62 9.19 -0.72 7.27
C TYR A 62 10.29 -1.59 6.66
N LYS A 63 11.34 -1.89 7.43
CA LYS A 63 12.37 -2.86 7.01
C LYS A 63 11.96 -4.27 7.40
N ASP A 64 12.19 -5.23 6.51
CA ASP A 64 11.93 -6.64 6.75
C ASP A 64 12.74 -7.49 5.75
N ASP A 65 12.75 -8.81 5.94
CA ASP A 65 13.35 -9.74 5.00
C ASP A 65 12.58 -9.75 3.67
N VAL A 66 13.32 -9.64 2.56
CA VAL A 66 12.83 -9.77 1.20
C VAL A 66 13.62 -10.83 0.45
N THR A 67 13.02 -11.40 -0.59
CA THR A 67 13.68 -12.37 -1.44
C THR A 67 14.41 -11.62 -2.54
N GLY A 68 15.72 -11.51 -2.41
CA GLY A 68 16.63 -11.01 -3.41
C GLY A 68 17.11 -12.10 -4.35
N VAL A 69 17.99 -11.71 -5.27
CA VAL A 69 18.62 -12.62 -6.26
C VAL A 69 19.50 -13.67 -5.56
N ASP A 70 20.22 -13.27 -4.50
CA ASP A 70 21.19 -14.11 -3.78
C ASP A 70 20.60 -14.78 -2.50
N GLY A 71 19.29 -14.68 -2.29
CA GLY A 71 18.59 -15.26 -1.15
C GLY A 71 17.83 -14.22 -0.32
N LYS A 72 17.78 -14.42 1.00
CA LYS A 72 17.13 -13.46 1.91
C LYS A 72 18.04 -12.27 2.15
N GLU A 73 17.54 -11.09 1.87
CA GLU A 73 18.20 -9.82 2.18
C GLU A 73 17.25 -8.87 2.91
N THR A 74 17.79 -7.85 3.58
CA THR A 74 16.98 -6.82 4.23
C THR A 74 16.48 -5.83 3.18
N GLY A 75 15.18 -5.68 3.04
CA GLY A 75 14.55 -4.74 2.12
C GLY A 75 13.49 -3.86 2.78
N ILE A 76 12.87 -2.99 1.98
CA ILE A 76 11.78 -2.11 2.41
C ILE A 76 10.44 -2.71 2.00
N ARG A 77 9.57 -2.97 2.98
CA ARG A 77 8.21 -3.46 2.74
C ARG A 77 7.16 -2.39 2.97
N TYR A 78 6.06 -2.56 2.26
CA TYR A 78 4.81 -1.84 2.48
C TYR A 78 3.87 -2.66 3.35
N LYS A 79 3.22 -2.01 4.32
CA LYS A 79 2.32 -2.66 5.27
C LYS A 79 0.92 -2.81 4.68
N TYR A 80 0.79 -3.77 3.76
CA TYR A 80 -0.44 -4.05 3.04
C TYR A 80 -1.65 -4.28 3.96
N SER A 81 -1.47 -4.93 5.11
CA SER A 81 -2.55 -5.14 6.10
C SER A 81 -3.17 -3.84 6.64
N GLU A 82 -2.47 -2.71 6.49
CA GLU A 82 -2.92 -1.37 6.89
C GLU A 82 -3.21 -0.45 5.69
N ILE A 83 -3.40 -1.01 4.48
CA ILE A 83 -3.73 -0.25 3.25
C ILE A 83 -4.95 0.66 3.42
N SER A 84 -5.91 0.28 4.27
CA SER A 84 -7.08 1.11 4.60
C SER A 84 -6.73 2.47 5.23
N LYS A 85 -5.52 2.60 5.78
CA LYS A 85 -4.99 3.88 6.29
C LYS A 85 -4.38 4.73 5.17
N CYS A 86 -3.98 4.13 4.05
CA CYS A 86 -3.38 4.84 2.93
C CYS A 86 -4.34 5.88 2.36
N GLN A 87 -3.88 7.13 2.27
CA GLN A 87 -4.71 8.26 1.80
C GLN A 87 -4.60 8.48 0.28
N GLY A 88 -3.89 7.62 -0.44
CA GLY A 88 -3.76 7.77 -1.90
C GLY A 88 -2.91 8.96 -2.36
N CYS A 89 -2.06 9.55 -1.50
CA CYS A 89 -1.38 10.81 -1.82
C CYS A 89 -0.24 10.72 -2.85
N LEU A 90 0.12 9.52 -3.30
CA LEU A 90 1.19 9.22 -4.29
C LEU A 90 2.58 9.80 -3.98
N LYS A 91 2.79 10.37 -2.79
CA LYS A 91 4.09 10.90 -2.37
C LYS A 91 5.20 9.85 -2.45
N CYS A 92 4.87 8.58 -2.22
CA CYS A 92 5.83 7.49 -2.24
C CYS A 92 6.39 7.18 -3.64
N GLU A 93 5.56 7.24 -4.67
CA GLU A 93 5.96 7.16 -6.08
C GLU A 93 6.85 8.35 -6.44
N LEU A 94 6.37 9.57 -6.15
CA LEU A 94 7.03 10.82 -6.55
C LEU A 94 8.36 11.08 -5.84
N SER A 95 8.54 10.59 -4.61
CA SER A 95 9.71 10.88 -3.79
C SER A 95 10.79 9.80 -3.88
N CYS A 96 10.51 8.65 -4.52
CA CYS A 96 11.50 7.60 -4.67
C CYS A 96 12.52 8.01 -5.75
N PRO A 97 13.81 8.24 -5.39
CA PRO A 97 14.80 8.71 -6.35
C PRO A 97 15.08 7.70 -7.47
N ASP A 98 14.90 6.42 -7.18
CA ASP A 98 15.17 5.31 -8.11
C ASP A 98 13.89 4.83 -8.83
N GLY A 99 12.74 5.46 -8.57
CA GLY A 99 11.45 5.02 -9.15
C GLY A 99 11.05 3.60 -8.74
N ALA A 100 11.56 3.09 -7.61
CA ALA A 100 11.33 1.73 -7.15
C ALA A 100 9.94 1.49 -6.52
N ILE A 101 9.14 2.54 -6.30
CA ILE A 101 7.83 2.44 -5.62
C ILE A 101 6.70 2.66 -6.63
N GLU A 102 5.90 1.63 -6.88
CA GLU A 102 4.83 1.60 -7.87
C GLU A 102 3.46 1.40 -7.18
N PRO A 103 2.58 2.41 -7.16
CA PRO A 103 1.22 2.24 -6.67
C PRO A 103 0.37 1.40 -7.62
N ILE A 104 -0.24 0.33 -7.09
CA ILE A 104 -1.21 -0.46 -7.83
C ILE A 104 -2.57 0.22 -7.65
N LYS A 105 -3.10 0.73 -8.75
CA LYS A 105 -4.42 1.37 -8.81
C LYS A 105 -5.44 0.38 -9.34
N TYR A 106 -6.65 0.42 -8.82
CA TYR A 106 -7.77 -0.25 -9.46
C TYR A 106 -8.26 0.62 -10.62
N GLU A 107 -8.18 0.09 -11.84
CA GLU A 107 -8.82 0.66 -13.03
C GLU A 107 -10.16 -0.07 -13.21
N ALA A 108 -11.23 0.72 -13.29
CA ALA A 108 -12.61 0.23 -13.47
C ALA A 108 -12.97 0.13 -14.96
#